data_AF-A0A497JJ27-F1
#
_entry.id   AF-A0A497JJ27-F1
#
_cell.length_a   1.000
_cell.length_b   1.000
_cell.length_c   1.000
_cell.angle_alpha   90.00
_cell.angle_beta   90.00
_cell.angle_gamma   90.00
#
_symmetry.space_group_name_H-M   'P 1'
#
loop_
_entity.id
_entity.type
_entity.pdbx_description
1 polymer ?
#
loop_
_entity_poly.entity_id
_entity_poly.type
_entity_poly.pdbx_seq_one_letter_code
_entity_poly.pdbx_strand_id
1 'polypeptide(L)'
;MGIFHSASDEEIKQAGTTDIYFVRTKQIIEAKGLSRTPVIADVTPGKLPKNWSWGILCGIEEEARLLEGLSIDVYAMPEGSVFYHEDHRGVREPVMR
;
A
#
# COMPACT_ATOMS: atom_id res chain seq x y z
N MET A 1 3.59 -8.00 24.80
CA MET A 1 2.94 -9.20 24.21
C MET A 1 1.49 -9.20 24.64
N GLY A 2 0.58 -9.03 23.69
CA GLY A 2 -0.86 -9.10 23.95
C GLY A 2 -1.30 -10.50 24.38
N ILE A 3 -2.52 -10.59 24.91
CA ILE A 3 -3.15 -11.87 25.25
C ILE A 3 -3.51 -12.66 23.99
N PHE A 4 -3.76 -11.96 22.87
CA PHE A 4 -4.15 -12.53 21.59
C PHE A 4 -3.04 -12.39 20.54
N HIS A 5 -3.08 -13.25 19.52
CA HIS A 5 -2.20 -13.19 18.36
C HIS A 5 -2.72 -12.17 17.34
N SER A 6 -2.66 -10.90 17.70
CA SER A 6 -3.01 -9.75 16.85
C SER A 6 -1.92 -8.69 16.96
N ALA A 7 -1.73 -7.92 15.90
CA ALA A 7 -0.89 -6.74 15.97
C ALA A 7 -1.63 -5.58 16.64
N SER A 8 -0.96 -4.81 17.48
CA SER A 8 -1.49 -3.53 17.96
C SER A 8 -1.33 -2.42 16.90
N ASP A 9 -2.09 -1.35 17.05
CA ASP A 9 -1.98 -0.17 16.17
C ASP A 9 -0.55 0.38 16.15
N GLU A 10 0.14 0.40 17.30
CA GLU A 10 1.55 0.79 17.39
C GLU A 10 2.47 -0.18 16.65
N GLU A 11 2.26 -1.48 16.75
CA GLU A 11 3.05 -2.48 16.01
C GLU A 11 2.89 -2.29 14.50
N ILE A 12 1.68 -1.97 14.02
CA ILE A 12 1.41 -1.65 12.61
C ILE A 12 2.09 -0.32 12.22
N LYS A 13 1.89 0.75 13.02
CA LYS A 13 2.45 2.08 12.77
C LYS A 13 3.98 2.13 12.78
N GLN A 14 4.61 1.27 13.56
CA GLN A 14 6.07 1.13 13.62
C GLN A 14 6.63 0.15 12.57
N ALA A 15 5.79 -0.29 11.62
CA ALA A 15 6.12 -1.28 10.59
C ALA A 15 6.58 -2.64 11.16
N GLY A 16 6.15 -3.00 12.37
CA GLY A 16 6.43 -4.29 13.00
C GLY A 16 5.72 -5.48 12.35
N THR A 17 4.72 -5.21 11.51
CA THR A 17 3.95 -6.21 10.74
C THR A 17 4.40 -6.35 9.29
N THR A 18 5.47 -5.67 8.88
CA THR A 18 5.99 -5.74 7.50
C THR A 18 6.72 -7.05 7.22
N ASP A 19 6.78 -7.43 5.95
CA ASP A 19 7.67 -8.50 5.52
C ASP A 19 9.14 -8.10 5.71
N ILE A 20 9.94 -9.01 6.27
CA ILE A 20 11.34 -8.75 6.65
C ILE A 20 12.23 -8.30 5.48
N TYR A 21 11.85 -8.62 4.24
CA TYR A 21 12.63 -8.20 3.07
C TYR A 21 12.59 -6.67 2.89
N PHE A 22 11.54 -5.96 3.30
CA PHE A 22 11.51 -4.50 3.24
C PHE A 22 12.55 -3.87 4.16
N VAL A 23 12.68 -4.39 5.39
CA VAL A 23 13.69 -3.92 6.36
C VAL A 23 15.10 -4.15 5.81
N ARG A 24 15.36 -5.34 5.26
CA ARG A 24 16.67 -5.69 4.67
C ARG A 24 16.98 -4.86 3.42
N THR A 25 16.01 -4.64 2.55
CA THR A 25 16.18 -3.80 1.37
C THR A 25 16.43 -2.33 1.75
N LYS A 26 15.74 -1.81 2.76
CA LYS A 26 15.99 -0.46 3.28
C LYS A 26 17.44 -0.28 3.73
N GLN A 27 17.99 -1.25 4.48
CA GLN A 27 19.41 -1.22 4.90
C GLN A 27 20.37 -1.17 3.70
N ILE A 28 20.07 -1.91 2.62
CA ILE A 28 20.88 -1.90 1.41
C ILE A 28 20.78 -0.56 0.68
N ILE A 29 19.59 0.02 0.58
CA ILE A 29 19.35 1.34 -0.05
C ILE A 29 20.12 2.44 0.72
N GLU A 30 20.08 2.41 2.05
CA GLU A 30 20.82 3.33 2.93
C GLU A 30 22.33 3.17 2.76
N ALA A 31 22.84 1.94 2.77
CA ALA A 31 24.27 1.67 2.57
C ALA A 31 24.78 2.12 1.20
N LYS A 32 23.90 2.16 0.18
CA LYS A 32 24.20 2.67 -1.16
C LYS A 32 24.01 4.18 -1.30
N GLY A 33 23.56 4.88 -0.26
CA GLY A 33 23.30 6.32 -0.31
C GLY A 33 22.09 6.71 -1.18
N LEU A 34 21.18 5.76 -1.45
CA LEU A 34 20.05 5.95 -2.37
C LEU A 34 18.75 6.38 -1.67
N SER A 35 18.74 6.58 -0.34
CA SER A 35 17.52 6.82 0.45
C SER A 35 16.74 8.09 0.09
N ARG A 36 17.35 9.03 -0.65
CA ARG A 36 16.70 10.27 -1.12
C ARG A 36 16.35 10.25 -2.61
N THR A 37 16.47 9.09 -3.26
CA THR A 37 16.08 8.94 -4.66
C THR A 37 14.57 9.07 -4.74
N PRO A 38 14.02 10.04 -5.48
CA PRO A 38 12.58 10.19 -5.63
C PRO A 38 12.02 9.00 -6.41
N VAL A 39 10.89 8.48 -5.96
CA VAL A 39 10.19 7.35 -6.57
C VAL A 39 8.70 7.61 -6.60
N ILE A 40 7.99 6.90 -7.48
CA ILE A 40 6.53 6.84 -7.54
C ILE A 40 6.17 5.36 -7.44
N ALA A 41 5.17 5.03 -6.61
CA ALA A 41 4.68 3.67 -6.44
C ALA A 41 3.17 3.63 -6.71
N ASP A 42 2.75 2.91 -7.76
CA ASP A 42 1.34 2.72 -8.04
C ASP A 42 0.83 1.42 -7.41
N VAL A 43 -0.28 1.52 -6.68
CA VAL A 43 -1.03 0.36 -6.21
C VAL A 43 -2.12 0.06 -7.24
N THR A 44 -2.02 -1.13 -7.82
CA THR A 44 -2.94 -1.63 -8.83
C THR A 44 -3.51 -2.97 -8.37
N PRO A 45 -4.79 -3.26 -8.60
CA PRO A 45 -5.36 -4.55 -8.31
C PRO A 45 -4.74 -5.63 -9.20
N GLY A 46 -4.57 -6.82 -8.64
CA GLY A 46 -4.33 -8.02 -9.44
C GLY A 46 -5.62 -8.52 -10.08
N LYS A 47 -5.61 -9.78 -10.54
CA LYS A 47 -6.85 -10.47 -10.91
C LYS A 47 -7.77 -10.55 -9.69
N LEU A 48 -9.03 -10.18 -9.90
CA LEU A 48 -10.01 -10.20 -8.82
C LEU A 48 -10.51 -11.62 -8.52
N PRO A 49 -10.97 -11.87 -7.28
CA PRO A 49 -11.57 -13.14 -6.91
C PRO A 49 -12.69 -13.54 -7.88
N LYS A 50 -12.84 -14.86 -8.10
CA LYS A 50 -13.90 -15.43 -8.96
C LYS A 50 -13.91 -14.88 -10.41
N ASN A 51 -12.79 -14.32 -10.88
CA ASN A 51 -12.67 -13.64 -12.18
C ASN A 51 -13.68 -12.50 -12.35
N TRP A 52 -14.00 -11.79 -11.27
CA TRP A 52 -14.80 -10.58 -11.37
C TRP A 52 -14.09 -9.51 -12.20
N SER A 53 -14.87 -8.74 -12.95
CA SER A 53 -14.34 -7.64 -13.77
C SER A 53 -14.10 -6.38 -12.96
N TRP A 54 -14.79 -6.20 -11.82
CA TRP A 54 -14.71 -5.01 -10.98
C TRP A 54 -14.85 -5.34 -9.49
N GLY A 55 -14.49 -4.37 -8.64
CA GLY A 55 -14.67 -4.39 -7.19
C GLY A 55 -14.99 -2.99 -6.65
N ILE A 56 -15.32 -2.92 -5.36
CA ILE A 56 -15.48 -1.66 -4.62
C ILE A 56 -14.22 -1.43 -3.81
N LEU A 57 -13.60 -0.26 -3.97
CA LEU A 57 -12.43 0.14 -3.21
C LEU A 57 -12.82 0.48 -1.76
N CYS A 58 -12.16 -0.14 -0.79
CA CYS A 58 -12.36 0.09 0.64
C CYS A 58 -11.01 0.11 1.38
N GLY A 59 -10.93 0.77 2.53
CA GLY A 59 -9.75 0.79 3.40
C GLY A 59 -8.85 2.03 3.21
N ILE A 60 -9.31 3.04 2.47
CA ILE A 60 -8.54 4.27 2.22
C ILE A 60 -8.42 5.09 3.51
N GLU A 61 -9.42 5.05 4.40
CA GLU A 61 -9.31 5.70 5.71
C GLU A 61 -8.16 5.12 6.54
N GLU A 62 -8.06 3.79 6.64
CA GLU A 62 -7.01 3.12 7.42
C GLU A 62 -5.62 3.36 6.83
N GLU A 63 -5.50 3.37 5.50
CA GLU A 63 -4.26 3.70 4.80
C GLU A 63 -3.84 5.16 5.05
N ALA A 64 -4.78 6.11 4.94
CA ALA A 64 -4.52 7.52 5.24
C ALA A 64 -4.04 7.68 6.69
N ARG A 65 -4.69 6.97 7.64
CA ARG A 65 -4.24 6.92 9.03
C ARG A 65 -2.84 6.36 9.14
N LEU A 66 -2.47 5.29 8.42
CA LEU A 66 -1.14 4.69 8.45
C LEU A 66 -0.05 5.63 7.94
N LEU A 67 -0.31 6.35 6.84
CA LEU A 67 0.67 7.20 6.15
C LEU A 67 0.71 8.64 6.70
N GLU A 68 -0.25 9.04 7.53
CA GLU A 68 -0.29 10.36 8.17
C GLU A 68 1.02 10.70 8.90
N GLY A 69 1.55 11.90 8.63
CA GLY A 69 2.78 12.44 9.22
C GLY A 69 4.08 12.04 8.51
N LEU A 70 4.02 11.21 7.47
CA LEU A 70 5.16 10.90 6.61
C LEU A 70 5.38 12.01 5.57
N SER A 71 6.62 12.24 5.17
CA SER A 71 6.97 13.23 4.14
C SER A 71 6.78 12.67 2.72
N ILE A 72 5.55 12.28 2.39
CA ILE A 72 5.15 11.73 1.10
C ILE A 72 3.82 12.35 0.67
N ASP A 73 3.59 12.40 -0.65
CA ASP A 73 2.28 12.69 -1.21
C ASP A 73 1.57 11.35 -1.46
N VAL A 74 0.26 11.31 -1.18
CA VAL A 74 -0.58 10.13 -1.42
C VAL A 74 -1.82 10.57 -2.17
N TYR A 75 -2.10 9.91 -3.27
CA TYR A 75 -3.30 10.09 -4.09
C TYR A 75 -4.07 8.78 -4.13
N ALA A 76 -5.37 8.82 -3.93
CA ALA A 76 -6.21 7.63 -4.03
C ALA A 76 -7.54 7.97 -4.71
N MET A 77 -8.17 6.96 -5.31
CA MET A 77 -9.58 7.06 -5.65
C MET A 77 -10.42 7.21 -4.37
N PRO A 78 -11.58 7.88 -4.42
CA PRO A 78 -12.48 7.93 -3.27
C PRO A 78 -12.90 6.54 -2.81
N GLU A 79 -12.95 6.30 -1.51
CA GLU A 79 -13.51 5.07 -0.95
C GLU A 79 -14.96 4.88 -1.43
N GLY A 80 -15.34 3.62 -1.73
CA GLY A 80 -16.61 3.28 -2.34
C GLY A 80 -16.63 3.36 -3.87
N SER A 81 -15.55 3.82 -4.51
CA SER A 81 -15.44 3.82 -5.98
C SER A 81 -15.42 2.40 -6.54
N VAL A 82 -16.01 2.24 -7.73
CA VAL A 82 -15.84 1.03 -8.55
C VAL A 82 -14.48 1.10 -9.22
N PHE A 83 -13.71 0.02 -9.14
CA PHE A 83 -12.44 -0.13 -9.85
C PHE A 83 -12.40 -1.46 -10.63
N TYR A 84 -11.51 -1.56 -11.60
CA TYR A 84 -11.30 -2.70 -12.48
C TYR A 84 -9.87 -3.23 -12.37
N HIS A 85 -9.66 -4.50 -12.73
CA HIS A 85 -8.32 -5.08 -12.80
C HIS A 85 -7.46 -4.38 -13.87
N GLU A 86 -8.06 -4.07 -15.01
CA GLU A 86 -7.47 -3.40 -16.17
C GLU A 86 -8.51 -2.45 -16.79
N ASP A 87 -8.04 -1.35 -17.39
CA ASP A 87 -8.86 -0.42 -18.14
C ASP A 87 -9.28 -0.99 -19.52
N HIS A 88 -10.04 -0.21 -20.28
CA HIS A 88 -10.49 -0.59 -21.63
C HIS A 88 -9.34 -0.82 -22.65
N ARG A 89 -8.09 -0.52 -22.29
CA ARG A 89 -6.88 -0.72 -23.10
C ARG A 89 -6.01 -1.88 -22.57
N GLY A 90 -6.43 -2.55 -21.50
CA GLY A 90 -5.66 -3.62 -20.87
C GLY A 90 -4.54 -3.12 -19.95
N VAL A 91 -4.58 -1.85 -19.51
CA VAL A 91 -3.61 -1.28 -18.57
C VAL A 91 -4.13 -1.44 -17.15
N ARG A 92 -3.30 -1.92 -16.22
CA ARG A 92 -3.68 -2.06 -14.81
C ARG A 92 -4.09 -0.70 -14.23
N GLU A 93 -5.28 -0.65 -13.64
CA GLU A 93 -5.86 0.59 -13.12
C GLU A 93 -5.25 0.97 -11.77
N PRO A 94 -4.56 2.12 -11.63
CA PRO A 94 -4.01 2.54 -10.35
C PRO A 94 -5.12 3.07 -9.45
N VAL A 95 -5.32 2.42 -8.29
CA VAL A 95 -6.31 2.84 -7.28
C VAL A 95 -5.72 3.81 -6.26
N MET A 96 -4.39 3.83 -6.15
CA MET A 96 -3.62 4.67 -5.22
C MET A 96 -2.19 4.86 -5.76
N ARG A 97 -1.57 6.00 -5.43
CA ARG A 97 -0.21 6.41 -5.79
C ARG A 97 0.46 7.15 -4.64
#